data_AF-A0A2V5YZZ6-F1
#
_entry.id   AF-A0A2V5YZZ6-F1
#
_cell.length_a   1.000
_cell.length_b   1.000
_cell.length_c   1.000
_cell.angle_alpha   90.00
_cell.angle_beta   90.00
_cell.angle_gamma   90.00
#
_symmetry.space_group_name_H-M   'P 1'
#
loop_
_entity.id
_entity.type
_entity.pdbx_description
1 polymer ?
#
loop_
_entity_poly.entity_id
_entity_poly.type
_entity_poly.pdbx_seq_one_letter_code
_entity_poly.pdbx_strand_id
1 'polypeptide(L)'
;VGGSAGDSGTIRIGTAGTQTATYLAGIRGVALGGLQAVGVNAQGQLGVRSSSARFKEAVKPMGAQSEAILSLRPVSFRYKKELDPCGDAQFGLVAEDVAKIAPELVVRDEQDNPLSVRYEEVNAMLLNEFLKEHKKVEQLEATVAKLSAAVEKVSSRVEKPAPQVVLNNQ
;
A
#
# COMPACT_ATOMS: atom_id res chain seq x y z
N VAL A 1 20.35 24.70 -11.13
CA VAL A 1 20.64 25.84 -12.01
C VAL A 1 20.06 27.05 -11.30
N GLY A 2 20.86 28.08 -10.97
CA GLY A 2 20.29 29.37 -10.55
C GLY A 2 19.35 29.88 -11.63
N GLY A 3 18.30 30.62 -11.27
CA GLY A 3 17.23 31.01 -12.21
C GLY A 3 17.74 31.46 -13.59
N SER A 4 17.11 30.94 -14.64
CA SER A 4 17.42 31.25 -16.04
C SER A 4 16.53 32.40 -16.55
N ALA A 5 16.94 33.07 -17.63
CA ALA A 5 16.19 34.19 -18.21
C ALA A 5 14.75 33.83 -18.65
N GLY A 6 14.41 32.55 -18.77
CA GLY A 6 13.06 32.06 -19.09
C GLY A 6 12.21 31.63 -17.88
N ASP A 7 12.76 31.65 -16.66
CA ASP A 7 12.00 31.27 -15.46
C ASP A 7 11.05 32.41 -15.04
N SER A 8 9.78 32.30 -15.42
CA SER A 8 8.71 33.20 -14.93
C SER A 8 7.93 32.51 -13.80
N GLY A 9 7.76 33.21 -12.67
CA GLY A 9 7.01 32.70 -11.50
C GLY A 9 7.62 31.47 -10.83
N THR A 10 8.87 31.11 -11.13
CA THR A 10 9.53 29.89 -10.65
C THR A 10 10.72 30.22 -9.76
N ILE A 11 10.78 29.58 -8.59
CA ILE A 11 11.96 29.63 -7.71
C ILE A 11 12.84 28.42 -8.00
N ARG A 12 14.11 28.67 -8.34
CA ARG A 12 15.16 27.64 -8.45
C ARG A 12 16.28 27.95 -7.47
N ILE A 13 16.66 26.97 -6.66
CA ILE A 13 17.73 27.10 -5.67
C ILE A 13 18.79 26.03 -5.96
N GLY A 14 20.05 26.44 -6.04
CA GLY A 14 21.20 25.54 -6.28
C GLY A 14 21.53 25.28 -7.77
N THR A 15 22.58 24.49 -8.01
CA THR A 15 23.11 24.02 -9.30
C THR A 15 23.06 22.49 -9.33
N ALA A 16 22.53 21.92 -10.42
CA ALA A 16 22.36 20.47 -10.53
C ALA A 16 23.73 19.76 -10.38
N GLY A 17 23.77 18.69 -9.59
CA GLY A 17 24.98 17.93 -9.30
C GLY A 17 25.99 18.63 -8.36
N THR A 18 25.71 19.82 -7.84
CA THR A 18 26.64 20.54 -6.94
C THR A 18 26.26 20.40 -5.48
N GLN A 19 25.01 20.66 -5.11
CA GLN A 19 24.57 20.57 -3.72
C GLN A 19 24.14 19.14 -3.39
N THR A 20 24.64 18.62 -2.27
CA THR A 20 24.31 17.28 -1.75
C THR A 20 23.40 17.32 -0.52
N ALA A 21 23.22 18.50 0.09
CA ALA A 21 22.34 18.72 1.23
C ALA A 21 21.76 20.15 1.19
N THR A 22 20.60 20.35 1.82
CA THR A 22 19.94 21.65 1.94
C THR A 22 19.29 21.76 3.32
N TYR A 23 19.69 22.78 4.09
CA TYR A 23 19.19 23.03 5.44
C TYR A 23 18.45 24.37 5.47
N LEU A 24 17.15 24.35 5.79
CA LEU A 24 16.31 25.56 5.91
C LEU A 24 15.91 25.78 7.37
N ALA A 25 16.28 26.95 7.90
CA ALA A 25 15.79 27.39 9.21
C ALA A 25 14.27 27.54 9.20
N GLY A 26 13.62 27.24 10.33
CA GLY A 26 12.16 27.34 10.47
C GLY A 26 11.36 26.13 9.97
N ILE A 27 12.00 25.08 9.46
CA ILE A 27 11.32 23.80 9.12
C ILE A 27 11.41 22.81 10.29
N ARG A 28 12.63 22.47 10.73
CA ARG A 28 12.83 21.47 11.77
C ARG A 28 12.37 21.99 13.14
N GLY A 29 11.47 21.23 13.79
CA GLY A 29 11.01 21.52 15.16
C GLY A 29 9.92 22.59 15.25
N VAL A 30 9.38 23.06 14.11
CA VAL A 30 8.28 24.03 14.08
C VAL A 30 6.95 23.30 13.90
N ALA A 31 6.01 23.50 14.82
CA ALA A 31 4.69 22.89 14.74
C ALA A 31 3.86 23.51 13.59
N LEU A 32 3.16 22.67 12.84
CA LEU A 32 2.30 23.07 11.73
C LEU A 32 0.86 22.59 11.98
N GLY A 33 -0.12 23.44 11.70
CA GLY A 33 -1.54 23.07 11.65
C GLY A 33 -1.97 22.72 10.23
N GLY A 34 -2.75 21.64 10.05
CA GLY A 34 -3.23 21.19 8.73
C GLY A 34 -2.10 20.61 7.87
N LEU A 35 -1.77 19.33 8.06
CA LEU A 35 -0.69 18.69 7.31
C LEU A 35 -1.14 18.33 5.89
N GLN A 36 -0.33 18.75 4.91
CA GLN A 36 -0.38 18.28 3.53
C GLN A 36 1.01 17.79 3.15
N ALA A 37 1.12 16.53 2.73
CA ALA A 37 2.40 15.97 2.30
C ALA A 37 2.93 16.71 1.06
N VAL A 38 4.18 17.15 1.14
CA VAL A 38 4.95 17.70 0.01
C VAL A 38 5.76 16.57 -0.61
N GLY A 39 5.69 16.45 -1.93
CA GLY A 39 6.48 15.51 -2.71
C GLY A 39 7.40 16.24 -3.70
N VAL A 40 8.30 15.48 -4.29
CA VAL A 40 9.20 15.91 -5.36
C VAL A 40 8.90 15.06 -6.61
N ASN A 41 8.68 15.69 -7.76
CA ASN A 41 8.54 14.96 -9.02
C ASN A 41 9.91 14.68 -9.66
N ALA A 42 9.93 13.93 -10.77
CA ALA A 42 11.16 13.56 -11.47
C ALA A 42 11.96 14.77 -12.00
N GLN A 43 11.33 15.94 -12.14
CA GLN A 43 11.98 17.18 -12.57
C GLN A 43 12.55 18.00 -11.39
N GLY A 44 12.50 17.46 -10.16
CA GLY A 44 12.95 18.13 -8.96
C GLY A 44 11.99 19.23 -8.45
N GLN A 45 10.75 19.27 -8.94
CA GLN A 45 9.76 20.25 -8.51
C GLN A 45 9.09 19.79 -7.20
N LEU A 46 9.16 20.65 -6.18
CA LEU A 46 8.36 20.49 -4.96
C LEU A 46 6.90 20.85 -5.22
N GLY A 47 5.99 20.04 -4.69
CA GLY A 47 4.56 20.30 -4.79
C GLY A 47 3.73 19.36 -3.93
N VAL A 48 2.41 19.44 -4.07
CA VAL A 48 1.47 18.56 -3.36
C VAL A 48 0.84 17.58 -4.34
N ARG A 49 0.58 16.35 -3.88
CA ARG A 49 -0.09 15.33 -4.71
C ARG A 49 -1.58 15.61 -4.79
N SER A 50 -2.04 16.09 -5.94
CA SER A 50 -3.46 16.36 -6.17
C SER A 50 -4.27 15.07 -6.30
N SER A 51 -5.39 14.96 -5.58
CA SER A 51 -6.26 13.77 -5.64
C SER A 51 -7.68 14.07 -6.15
N SER A 52 -8.01 15.33 -6.42
CA SER A 52 -9.31 15.72 -6.97
C SER A 52 -9.54 15.09 -8.35
N ALA A 53 -10.77 14.65 -8.61
CA ALA A 53 -11.16 14.02 -9.87
C ALA A 53 -10.86 14.90 -11.10
N ARG A 54 -10.88 16.24 -10.96
CA ARG A 54 -10.55 17.16 -12.06
C ARG A 54 -9.12 17.05 -12.60
N PHE A 55 -8.23 16.42 -11.84
CA PHE A 55 -6.83 16.18 -12.23
C PHE A 55 -6.58 14.72 -12.63
N LYS A 56 -7.63 13.91 -12.77
CA LYS A 56 -7.54 12.48 -13.08
C LYS A 56 -8.39 12.16 -14.29
N GLU A 57 -7.92 11.19 -15.07
CA GLU A 57 -8.65 10.62 -16.20
C GLU A 57 -8.75 9.11 -16.01
N ALA A 58 -9.72 8.48 -16.70
CA ALA A 58 -9.91 7.02 -16.68
C ALA A 58 -10.03 6.39 -15.27
N VAL A 59 -10.68 7.07 -14.33
CA VAL A 59 -10.88 6.59 -12.96
C VAL A 59 -11.79 5.35 -12.97
N LYS A 60 -11.26 4.21 -12.49
CA LYS A 60 -11.97 2.91 -12.43
C LYS A 60 -11.55 2.13 -11.17
N PRO A 61 -12.35 1.13 -10.73
CA PRO A 61 -11.94 0.22 -9.67
C PRO A 61 -10.60 -0.49 -9.98
N MET A 62 -9.77 -0.72 -8.95
CA MET A 62 -8.45 -1.36 -9.12
C MET A 62 -8.54 -2.85 -9.46
N GLY A 63 -9.58 -3.55 -8.99
CA GLY A 63 -9.77 -4.98 -9.25
C GLY A 63 -8.57 -5.81 -8.79
N ALA A 64 -8.02 -6.64 -9.69
CA ALA A 64 -6.87 -7.50 -9.40
C ALA A 64 -5.51 -6.77 -9.46
N GLN A 65 -5.47 -5.50 -9.89
CA GLN A 65 -4.20 -4.77 -10.02
C GLN A 65 -3.47 -4.62 -8.68
N SER A 66 -4.22 -4.47 -7.59
CA SER A 66 -3.68 -4.36 -6.23
C SER A 66 -3.18 -5.69 -5.66
N GLU A 67 -3.45 -6.84 -6.29
CA GLU A 67 -3.01 -8.15 -5.78
C GLU A 67 -1.48 -8.30 -5.84
N ALA A 68 -0.80 -7.50 -6.66
CA ALA A 68 0.66 -7.48 -6.73
C ALA A 68 1.29 -7.23 -5.35
N ILE A 69 0.63 -6.45 -4.47
CA ILE A 69 1.15 -6.15 -3.13
C ILE A 69 1.20 -7.39 -2.22
N LEU A 70 0.38 -8.39 -2.49
CA LEU A 70 0.31 -9.63 -1.69
C LEU A 70 1.57 -10.49 -1.85
N SER A 71 2.33 -10.26 -2.92
CA SER A 71 3.61 -10.93 -3.17
C SER A 71 4.82 -10.14 -2.66
N LEU A 72 4.61 -8.90 -2.18
CA LEU A 72 5.69 -8.08 -1.64
C LEU A 72 6.13 -8.61 -0.27
N ARG A 73 7.41 -8.42 0.04
CA ARG A 73 8.03 -8.88 1.28
C ARG A 73 8.43 -7.70 2.15
N PRO A 74 7.66 -7.38 3.21
CA PRO A 74 8.09 -6.42 4.22
C PRO A 74 9.39 -6.87 4.88
N VAL A 75 10.29 -5.93 5.14
CA VAL A 75 11.57 -6.17 5.80
C VAL A 75 11.75 -5.24 7.00
N SER A 76 12.54 -5.68 7.96
CA SER A 76 13.16 -4.77 8.94
C SER A 76 14.60 -4.51 8.51
N PHE A 77 15.03 -3.26 8.59
CA PHE A 77 16.35 -2.84 8.17
C PHE A 77 16.88 -1.71 9.06
N ARG A 78 18.17 -1.41 8.92
CA ARG A 78 18.81 -0.21 9.45
C ARG A 78 19.50 0.48 8.30
N TYR A 79 19.44 1.80 8.23
CA TYR A 79 20.24 2.53 7.25
C TYR A 79 21.73 2.33 7.54
N LYS A 80 22.55 2.50 6.51
CA LYS A 80 24.01 2.53 6.69
C LYS A 80 24.39 3.72 7.59
N LYS A 81 25.48 3.59 8.34
CA LYS A 81 25.90 4.58 9.35
C LYS A 81 26.15 5.97 8.78
N GLU A 82 26.48 6.07 7.49
CA GLU A 82 26.71 7.34 6.80
C GLU A 82 25.40 8.14 6.62
N LEU A 83 24.25 7.46 6.60
CA LEU A 83 22.93 8.07 6.47
C LEU A 83 22.22 8.22 7.81
N ASP A 84 22.37 7.23 8.69
CA ASP A 84 21.80 7.24 10.04
C ASP A 84 22.84 6.73 11.05
N PRO A 85 23.59 7.64 11.70
CA PRO A 85 24.58 7.26 12.69
C PRO A 85 23.99 6.58 13.94
N CYS A 86 22.73 6.89 14.29
CA CYS A 86 22.02 6.24 15.39
C CYS A 86 21.64 4.80 15.01
N GLY A 87 21.32 4.60 13.73
CA GLY A 87 21.09 3.31 13.12
C GLY A 87 19.86 2.63 13.67
N ASP A 88 18.77 3.36 13.89
CA ASP A 88 17.54 2.81 14.47
C ASP A 88 16.89 1.76 13.53
N ALA A 89 16.20 0.79 14.12
CA ALA A 89 15.49 -0.23 13.35
C ALA A 89 14.27 0.40 12.65
N GLN A 90 14.14 0.15 11.36
CA GLN A 90 13.05 0.62 10.52
C GLN A 90 12.38 -0.55 9.79
N PHE A 91 11.23 -0.26 9.20
CA PHE A 91 10.41 -1.23 8.48
C PHE A 91 10.04 -0.67 7.12
N GLY A 92 9.99 -1.53 6.11
CA GLY A 92 9.64 -1.10 4.76
C GLY A 92 9.81 -2.20 3.72
N LEU A 93 10.09 -1.77 2.51
CA LEU A 93 10.28 -2.59 1.32
C LEU A 93 11.62 -2.24 0.66
N VAL A 94 12.24 -3.23 0.02
CA VAL A 94 13.44 -3.04 -0.81
C VAL A 94 12.99 -2.72 -2.24
N ALA A 95 13.40 -1.56 -2.77
CA ALA A 95 12.92 -1.04 -4.05
C ALA A 95 13.21 -2.01 -5.22
N GLU A 96 14.33 -2.71 -5.20
CA GLU A 96 14.74 -3.70 -6.20
C GLU A 96 13.87 -4.96 -6.17
N ASP A 97 13.42 -5.37 -4.99
CA ASP A 97 12.49 -6.50 -4.86
C ASP A 97 11.09 -6.11 -5.30
N VAL A 98 10.64 -4.89 -4.97
CA VAL A 98 9.38 -4.34 -5.49
C VAL A 98 9.44 -4.23 -7.01
N ALA A 99 10.55 -3.79 -7.59
CA ALA A 99 10.71 -3.61 -9.04
C ALA A 99 10.51 -4.91 -9.84
N LYS A 100 10.80 -6.08 -9.24
CA LYS A 100 10.60 -7.39 -9.87
C LYS A 100 9.13 -7.83 -9.90
N ILE A 101 8.32 -7.32 -8.97
CA ILE A 101 6.93 -7.75 -8.74
C ILE A 101 5.94 -6.72 -9.30
N ALA A 102 6.16 -5.44 -8.96
CA ALA A 102 5.30 -4.31 -9.26
C ALA A 102 6.17 -3.09 -9.65
N PRO A 103 6.79 -3.08 -10.84
CA PRO A 103 7.72 -2.04 -11.27
C PRO A 103 7.11 -0.62 -11.27
N GLU A 104 5.80 -0.50 -11.44
CA GLU A 104 5.06 0.76 -11.38
C GLU A 104 5.05 1.40 -9.99
N LEU A 105 5.26 0.60 -8.93
CA LEU A 105 5.34 1.08 -7.55
C LEU A 105 6.73 1.60 -7.17
N VAL A 106 7.67 1.66 -8.13
CA VAL A 106 9.04 2.10 -7.89
C VAL A 106 9.26 3.50 -8.49
N VAL A 107 9.94 4.34 -7.72
CA VAL A 107 10.56 5.57 -8.21
C VAL A 107 11.99 5.22 -8.58
N ARG A 108 12.40 5.59 -9.79
CA ARG A 108 13.75 5.36 -10.32
C ARG A 108 14.56 6.65 -10.32
N ASP A 109 15.87 6.51 -10.20
CA ASP A 109 16.81 7.62 -10.34
C ASP A 109 17.04 8.00 -11.82
N GLU A 110 17.93 8.96 -12.08
CA GLU A 110 18.27 9.42 -13.43
C GLU A 110 18.95 8.35 -14.30
N GLN A 111 19.52 7.30 -13.68
CA GLN A 111 20.13 6.16 -14.36
C GLN A 111 19.17 4.98 -14.49
N ASP A 112 17.88 5.19 -14.21
CA ASP A 112 16.82 4.18 -14.22
C ASP A 112 16.97 3.09 -13.14
N ASN A 113 17.80 3.30 -12.11
CA ASN A 113 17.90 2.35 -11.00
C ASN A 113 16.72 2.53 -10.01
N PRO A 114 16.19 1.44 -9.43
CA PRO A 114 15.26 1.53 -8.30
C PRO A 114 15.83 2.37 -7.16
N LEU A 115 15.13 3.45 -6.79
CA LEU A 115 15.58 4.38 -5.74
C LEU A 115 14.65 4.38 -4.53
N SER A 116 13.34 4.39 -4.76
CA SER A 116 12.35 4.49 -3.69
C SER A 116 11.05 3.77 -4.06
N VAL A 117 10.20 3.52 -3.06
CA VAL A 117 8.88 2.90 -3.24
C VAL A 117 7.80 3.96 -3.12
N ARG A 118 6.78 3.86 -3.97
CA ARG A 118 5.56 4.68 -3.94
C ARG A 118 4.63 4.21 -2.81
N TYR A 119 5.00 4.50 -1.57
CA TYR A 119 4.26 4.01 -0.40
C TYR A 119 2.81 4.50 -0.34
N GLU A 120 2.48 5.69 -0.86
CA GLU A 120 1.09 6.16 -0.92
C GLU A 120 0.20 5.28 -1.82
N GLU A 121 0.76 4.77 -2.91
CA GLU A 121 0.11 3.85 -3.84
C GLU A 121 -0.04 2.47 -3.21
N VAL A 122 1.00 2.00 -2.52
CA VAL A 122 0.93 0.77 -1.71
C VAL A 122 -0.20 0.89 -0.69
N ASN A 123 -0.32 2.02 0.02
CA ASN A 123 -1.38 2.26 1.00
C ASN A 123 -2.78 2.21 0.36
N ALA A 124 -2.95 2.82 -0.82
CA ALA A 124 -4.22 2.77 -1.54
C ALA A 124 -4.57 1.35 -2.03
N MET A 125 -3.57 0.57 -2.46
CA MET A 125 -3.76 -0.84 -2.85
C MET A 125 -4.07 -1.72 -1.63
N LEU A 126 -3.41 -1.48 -0.49
CA LEU A 126 -3.71 -2.16 0.78
C LEU A 126 -5.16 -1.96 1.19
N LEU A 127 -5.69 -0.74 1.04
CA LEU A 127 -7.12 -0.48 1.27
C LEU A 127 -8.02 -1.32 0.35
N ASN A 128 -7.69 -1.42 -0.94
CA ASN A 128 -8.49 -2.23 -1.87
C ASN A 128 -8.47 -3.72 -1.51
N GLU A 129 -7.30 -4.28 -1.18
CA GLU A 129 -7.19 -5.68 -0.74
C GLU A 129 -7.88 -5.93 0.61
N PHE A 130 -7.78 -4.98 1.55
CA PHE A 130 -8.51 -5.05 2.82
C PHE A 130 -10.02 -5.12 2.60
N LEU A 131 -10.57 -4.28 1.71
CA LEU A 131 -12.01 -4.29 1.39
C LEU A 131 -12.44 -5.59 0.69
N LYS A 132 -11.59 -6.15 -0.17
CA LYS A 132 -11.84 -7.46 -0.79
C LYS A 132 -11.88 -8.58 0.24
N GLU A 133 -10.91 -8.62 1.14
CA GLU A 133 -10.85 -9.65 2.18
C GLU A 133 -11.99 -9.48 3.19
N HIS A 134 -12.36 -8.25 3.56
CA HIS A 134 -13.52 -7.99 4.41
C HIS A 134 -14.81 -8.59 3.84
N LYS A 135 -15.07 -8.36 2.54
CA LYS A 135 -16.23 -8.96 1.86
C LYS A 135 -16.16 -10.49 1.82
N LYS A 136 -14.97 -11.05 1.63
CA LYS A 136 -14.78 -12.51 1.64
C LYS A 136 -15.05 -13.10 3.02
N VAL A 137 -14.65 -12.42 4.09
CA VAL A 137 -14.96 -12.81 5.48
C VAL A 137 -16.47 -12.85 5.72
N GLU A 138 -17.22 -11.81 5.34
CA GLU A 138 -18.70 -11.81 5.46
C GLU A 138 -19.35 -13.00 4.73
N GLN A 139 -18.84 -13.33 3.54
CA GLN A 139 -19.34 -14.47 2.75
C GLN A 139 -19.02 -15.82 3.40
N LEU A 140 -17.82 -15.95 3.98
CA LEU A 140 -17.41 -17.14 4.70
C LEU A 140 -18.24 -17.32 5.97
N GLU A 141 -18.50 -16.26 6.73
CA GLU A 141 -19.36 -16.29 7.92
C GLU A 141 -20.79 -16.74 7.59
N ALA A 142 -21.38 -16.20 6.53
CA ALA A 142 -22.70 -16.64 6.05
C ALA A 142 -22.73 -18.11 5.62
N THR A 143 -21.62 -18.59 5.03
CA THR A 143 -21.48 -19.99 4.63
C THR A 143 -21.34 -20.89 5.85
N VAL A 144 -20.54 -20.50 6.83
CA VAL A 144 -20.39 -21.22 8.11
C VAL A 144 -21.74 -21.34 8.81
N ALA A 145 -22.52 -20.26 8.90
CA ALA A 145 -23.86 -20.29 9.52
C ALA A 145 -24.79 -21.31 8.83
N LYS A 146 -24.80 -21.34 7.49
CA LYS A 146 -25.60 -22.31 6.72
C LYS A 146 -25.13 -23.75 6.92
N LEU A 147 -23.82 -23.98 6.94
CA LEU A 147 -23.25 -25.30 7.17
C LEU A 147 -23.56 -25.80 8.58
N SER A 148 -23.42 -24.95 9.60
CA SER A 148 -23.78 -25.27 10.99
C SER A 148 -25.25 -25.70 11.09
N ALA A 149 -26.18 -24.94 10.50
CA ALA A 149 -27.60 -25.30 10.49
C ALA A 149 -27.87 -26.63 9.75
N ALA A 150 -27.13 -26.91 8.66
CA ALA A 150 -27.25 -28.17 7.94
C ALA A 150 -26.73 -29.36 8.77
N VAL A 151 -25.62 -29.18 9.49
CA VAL A 151 -25.04 -30.19 10.40
C VAL A 151 -26.02 -30.52 11.53
N GLU A 152 -26.61 -29.51 12.18
CA GLU A 152 -27.64 -29.72 13.22
C GLU A 152 -28.85 -30.52 12.68
N LYS A 153 -29.30 -30.20 11.46
CA LYS A 153 -30.39 -30.91 10.80
C LYS A 153 -30.04 -32.36 10.47
N VAL A 154 -28.79 -32.66 10.11
CA VAL A 154 -28.34 -34.04 9.88
C VAL A 154 -28.19 -34.79 11.20
N SER A 155 -27.60 -34.18 12.23
CA SER A 155 -27.44 -34.80 13.55
C SER A 155 -28.78 -35.22 14.14
N SER A 156 -29.78 -34.34 14.10
CA SER A 156 -31.14 -34.64 14.57
C SER A 156 -31.87 -35.73 13.77
N ARG A 157 -31.41 -36.08 12.56
CA ARG A 157 -31.93 -37.23 11.80
C ARG A 157 -31.25 -38.53 12.18
N VAL A 158 -29.96 -38.48 12.51
CA VAL A 158 -29.17 -39.65 12.92
C VAL A 158 -29.52 -40.08 14.36
N GLU A 159 -29.84 -39.13 15.24
CA GLU A 159 -30.23 -39.41 16.63
C GLU A 159 -31.67 -39.94 16.79
N LYS A 160 -32.51 -39.90 15.76
CA LYS A 160 -33.84 -40.53 15.81
C LYS A 160 -33.68 -42.06 15.66
N PRO A 161 -34.13 -42.88 16.62
CA PRO A 161 -34.02 -44.33 16.51
C PRO A 161 -34.81 -44.79 15.28
N ALA A 162 -34.20 -45.70 14.49
CA ALA A 162 -34.90 -46.39 13.41
C ALA A 162 -36.19 -47.02 13.97
N PRO A 163 -37.33 -46.95 13.25
CA PRO A 163 -38.55 -47.62 13.69
C PRO A 163 -38.22 -49.10 13.94
N GLN A 164 -38.49 -49.59 15.15
CA GLN A 164 -38.42 -51.02 15.45
C GLN A 164 -39.23 -51.76 14.38
N VAL A 165 -38.53 -52.52 13.54
CA VAL A 165 -39.18 -53.47 12.63
C VAL A 165 -39.81 -54.52 13.54
N VAL A 166 -41.12 -54.39 13.75
CA VAL A 166 -41.91 -55.44 14.38
C VAL A 166 -41.87 -56.63 13.42
N LEU A 167 -40.96 -57.58 13.68
CA LEU A 167 -40.98 -58.89 13.05
C LEU A 167 -42.28 -59.57 13.47
N ASN A 168 -43.23 -59.59 12.55
CA ASN A 168 -44.49 -60.30 12.71
C ASN A 168 -44.20 -61.79 12.45
N ASN A 169 -44.00 -62.56 13.52
CA ASN A 169 -43.85 -64.02 13.44
C ASN A 169 -45.17 -64.67 13.01
N GLN A 170 -45.11 -65.47 11.94
CA GLN A 170 -46.04 -66.56 11.65
C GLN A 170 -45.29 -67.89 11.70
#